data_AF-A0A6G0HSE7-F1
#
_entry.id   AF-A0A6G0HSE7-F1
#
_cell.length_a   1.000
_cell.length_b   1.000
_cell.length_c   1.000
_cell.angle_alpha   90.00
_cell.angle_beta   90.00
_cell.angle_gamma   90.00
#
_symmetry.space_group_name_H-M   'P 1'
#
loop_
_entity.id
_entity.type
_entity.pdbx_description
1 polymer ?
#
loop_
_entity_poly.entity_id
_entity_poly.type
_entity_poly.pdbx_seq_one_letter_code
_entity_poly.pdbx_strand_id
1 'polypeptide(L)'
;MKRLKRKKQNAGVGVNGNGSATRDQDCGRKQKLAEIHQALISDPVDIETLRRAAASKGGLLTDELRRKVWPKLLNINVYELPHKPGRDVRKNHKDYNQVVLDVRRSMKRFPKGMPATERGVLQEQLIDIILEVLKRNPQLHYYQGYHDVAVSCCW
;
A
#
# COMPACT_ATOMS: atom_id res chain seq x y z
N MET A 1 12.61 73.93 22.77
CA MET A 1 13.24 74.08 21.44
C MET A 1 13.47 72.70 20.82
N LYS A 2 13.06 72.52 19.55
CA LYS A 2 13.43 71.46 18.57
C LYS A 2 12.92 70.03 18.87
N ARG A 3 12.38 69.23 17.94
CA ARG A 3 11.97 69.32 16.51
C ARG A 3 11.10 68.07 16.23
N LEU A 4 10.02 68.21 15.44
CA LEU A 4 9.26 67.08 14.88
C LEU A 4 10.09 66.22 13.92
N LYS A 5 9.78 64.92 13.84
CA LYS A 5 9.88 64.13 12.60
C LYS A 5 8.78 63.06 12.52
N ARG A 6 7.97 63.19 11.46
CA ARG A 6 6.91 62.28 10.96
C ARG A 6 7.50 61.05 10.24
N LYS A 7 6.59 60.13 9.85
CA LYS A 7 6.65 58.99 8.90
C LYS A 7 6.94 57.62 9.58
N LYS A 8 6.27 56.51 9.24
CA LYS A 8 5.44 56.16 8.08
C LYS A 8 4.59 54.93 8.44
N GLN A 9 3.28 54.96 8.16
CA GLN A 9 2.45 53.75 8.10
C GLN A 9 2.96 52.86 6.97
N ASN A 10 3.08 51.55 7.21
CA ASN A 10 3.20 50.57 6.13
C ASN A 10 2.24 49.42 6.41
N ALA A 11 1.13 49.44 5.67
CA ALA A 11 0.25 48.31 5.50
C ALA A 11 1.01 47.24 4.70
N GLY A 12 1.18 46.06 5.30
CA GLY A 12 1.68 44.87 4.63
C GLY A 12 0.63 43.78 4.72
N VAL A 13 -0.32 43.79 3.77
CA VAL A 13 -1.23 42.67 3.54
C VAL A 13 -0.40 41.54 2.93
N GLY A 14 0.04 40.61 3.78
CA GLY A 14 0.59 39.33 3.34
C GLY A 14 -0.56 38.42 2.91
N VAL A 15 -0.90 38.45 1.62
CA VAL A 15 -1.83 37.48 1.01
C VAL A 15 -1.18 36.10 1.07
N ASN A 16 -1.68 35.26 1.99
CA ASN A 16 -1.20 33.89 2.17
C ASN A 16 -1.83 32.99 1.09
N GLY A 17 -1.15 32.85 -0.05
CA GLY A 17 -1.60 32.11 -1.24
C GLY A 17 -1.58 30.57 -1.15
N ASN A 18 -1.49 29.98 0.05
CA ASN A 18 -1.36 28.53 0.24
C ASN A 18 -2.69 27.77 0.44
N GLY A 19 -3.85 28.46 0.41
CA GLY A 19 -5.15 27.87 0.76
C GLY A 19 -5.93 27.19 -0.37
N SER A 20 -5.57 27.39 -1.64
CA SER A 20 -6.35 26.88 -2.77
C SER A 20 -5.92 25.46 -3.20
N ALA A 21 -4.61 25.18 -3.22
CA ALA A 21 -4.07 23.91 -3.70
C ALA A 21 -4.43 22.70 -2.81
N THR A 22 -4.61 22.91 -1.51
CA THR A 22 -4.99 21.85 -0.55
C THR A 22 -6.46 21.49 -0.66
N ARG A 23 -7.34 22.48 -0.88
CA ARG A 23 -8.80 22.26 -1.01
C ARG A 23 -9.18 21.50 -2.29
N ASP A 24 -8.56 21.84 -3.42
CA ASP A 24 -8.83 21.15 -4.69
C ASP A 24 -8.35 19.69 -4.67
N GLN A 25 -7.19 19.42 -4.06
CA GLN A 25 -6.70 18.04 -3.92
C GLN A 25 -7.60 17.19 -3.01
N ASP A 26 -8.12 17.75 -1.91
CA ASP A 26 -9.02 17.05 -1.01
C ASP A 26 -10.40 16.78 -1.64
N CYS A 27 -10.91 17.71 -2.44
CA CYS A 27 -12.15 17.51 -3.19
C CYS A 27 -12.02 16.35 -4.20
N GLY A 28 -10.94 16.33 -4.98
CA GLY A 28 -10.66 15.25 -5.93
C GLY A 28 -10.46 13.88 -5.28
N ARG A 29 -9.83 13.82 -4.09
CA ARG A 29 -9.69 12.57 -3.33
C ARG A 29 -11.03 12.03 -2.85
N LYS A 30 -11.90 12.88 -2.31
CA LYS A 30 -13.25 12.47 -1.84
C LYS A 30 -14.11 11.95 -2.98
N GLN A 31 -14.10 12.65 -4.13
CA GLN A 31 -14.84 12.23 -5.32
C GLN A 31 -14.39 10.85 -5.79
N LYS A 32 -13.08 10.63 -5.89
CA LYS A 32 -12.50 9.34 -6.29
C LYS A 32 -12.85 8.21 -5.31
N LEU A 33 -12.89 8.50 -4.01
CA LEU A 33 -13.28 7.54 -2.98
C LEU A 33 -14.75 7.11 -3.17
N ALA A 34 -15.65 8.07 -3.41
CA ALA A 34 -17.05 7.80 -3.69
C ALA A 34 -17.22 6.97 -4.98
N GLU A 35 -16.49 7.28 -6.04
CA GLU A 35 -16.49 6.53 -7.29
C GLU A 35 -16.06 5.07 -7.09
N ILE A 36 -14.96 4.83 -6.38
CA ILE A 36 -14.49 3.46 -6.07
C ILE A 36 -15.54 2.70 -5.24
N HIS A 37 -16.16 3.36 -4.25
CA HIS A 37 -17.21 2.72 -3.45
C HIS A 37 -18.45 2.36 -4.27
N GLN A 38 -18.90 3.25 -5.16
CA GLN A 38 -20.02 2.97 -6.05
C GLN A 38 -19.72 1.82 -7.00
N ALA A 39 -18.52 1.78 -7.59
CA ALA A 39 -18.09 0.67 -8.45
C ALA A 39 -18.04 -0.67 -7.70
N LEU A 40 -17.69 -0.67 -6.41
CA LEU A 40 -17.67 -1.87 -5.57
C LEU A 40 -19.06 -2.38 -5.16
N ILE A 41 -20.05 -1.49 -5.05
CA ILE A 41 -21.42 -1.82 -4.63
C ILE A 41 -22.30 -2.21 -5.83
N SER A 42 -21.92 -1.77 -7.04
CA SER A 42 -22.65 -2.09 -8.27
C SER A 42 -22.68 -3.60 -8.54
N ASP A 43 -23.79 -4.08 -9.13
CA ASP A 43 -23.97 -5.48 -9.54
C ASP A 43 -24.33 -5.56 -11.03
N PRO A 44 -23.44 -6.08 -11.91
CA PRO A 44 -22.10 -6.60 -11.61
C PRO A 44 -21.10 -5.51 -11.21
N VAL A 45 -20.07 -5.89 -10.45
CA VAL A 45 -19.00 -4.96 -10.01
C VAL A 45 -18.35 -4.31 -11.24
N ASP A 46 -18.26 -2.98 -11.25
CA ASP A 46 -17.67 -2.23 -12.36
C ASP A 46 -16.13 -2.27 -12.28
N ILE A 47 -15.56 -3.36 -12.82
CA ILE A 47 -14.12 -3.60 -12.86
C ILE A 47 -13.40 -2.54 -13.70
N GLU A 48 -14.02 -2.00 -14.74
CA GLU A 48 -13.40 -1.02 -15.65
C GLU A 48 -13.18 0.31 -14.94
N THR A 49 -14.19 0.77 -14.18
CA THR A 49 -14.04 1.96 -13.34
C THR A 49 -13.01 1.76 -12.24
N LEU A 50 -12.95 0.57 -11.61
CA LEU A 50 -11.89 0.25 -10.64
C LEU A 50 -10.48 0.28 -11.27
N ARG A 51 -10.33 -0.20 -12.51
CA ARG A 51 -9.07 -0.19 -13.25
C ARG A 51 -8.62 1.23 -13.57
N ARG A 52 -9.54 2.06 -14.09
CA ARG A 52 -9.29 3.49 -14.37
C ARG A 52 -8.94 4.26 -13.10
N ALA A 53 -9.65 4.01 -12.00
CA ALA A 53 -9.36 4.62 -10.70
C ALA A 53 -7.99 4.19 -10.15
N ALA A 54 -7.60 2.93 -10.33
CA ALA A 54 -6.28 2.42 -9.92
C ALA A 54 -5.13 3.01 -10.77
N ALA A 55 -5.34 3.24 -12.06
CA ALA A 55 -4.34 3.81 -12.97
C ALA A 55 -4.24 5.35 -12.90
N SER A 56 -5.28 6.04 -12.43
CA SER A 56 -5.29 7.50 -12.33
C SER A 56 -4.42 8.01 -11.18
N LYS A 57 -4.06 9.30 -11.23
CA LYS A 57 -3.14 9.96 -10.28
C LYS A 57 -3.50 9.62 -8.82
N GLY A 58 -2.49 9.20 -8.06
CA GLY A 58 -2.63 8.78 -6.65
C GLY A 58 -3.14 7.36 -6.44
N GLY A 59 -3.47 6.62 -7.51
CA GLY A 59 -3.88 5.21 -7.46
C GLY A 59 -5.06 4.94 -6.51
N LEU A 60 -5.07 3.75 -5.91
CA LEU A 60 -6.00 3.43 -4.82
C LEU A 60 -5.56 4.18 -3.55
N LEU A 61 -6.47 4.93 -2.94
CA LEU A 61 -6.14 5.98 -1.98
C LEU A 61 -5.68 5.44 -0.60
N THR A 62 -6.18 4.29 -0.18
CA THR A 62 -5.97 3.70 1.15
C THR A 62 -5.78 2.18 1.05
N ASP A 63 -5.09 1.60 2.03
CA ASP A 63 -4.87 0.14 2.12
C ASP A 63 -6.20 -0.61 2.32
N GLU A 64 -7.17 0.00 3.00
CA GLU A 64 -8.53 -0.54 3.12
C GLU A 64 -9.22 -0.73 1.78
N LEU A 65 -9.07 0.22 0.86
CA LEU A 65 -9.60 0.09 -0.49
C LEU A 65 -8.81 -0.95 -1.28
N ARG A 66 -7.47 -0.98 -1.16
CA ARG A 66 -6.63 -1.99 -1.84
C ARG A 66 -7.06 -3.41 -1.45
N ARG A 67 -7.32 -3.67 -0.17
CA ARG A 67 -7.81 -4.96 0.34
C ARG A 67 -9.14 -5.41 -0.29
N LYS A 68 -10.01 -4.48 -0.69
CA LYS A 68 -11.30 -4.77 -1.34
C LYS A 68 -11.19 -4.85 -2.86
N VAL A 69 -10.41 -3.95 -3.46
CA VAL A 69 -10.32 -3.76 -4.91
C VAL A 69 -9.37 -4.75 -5.57
N TRP A 70 -8.22 -5.05 -4.97
CA TRP A 70 -7.23 -5.97 -5.57
C TRP A 70 -7.77 -7.38 -5.81
N PRO A 71 -8.51 -8.02 -4.88
CA PRO A 71 -9.11 -9.32 -5.17
C PRO A 71 -10.06 -9.28 -6.38
N LYS A 72 -10.82 -8.18 -6.54
CA LYS A 72 -11.71 -7.99 -7.70
C LYS A 72 -10.94 -7.80 -9.00
N LEU A 73 -9.87 -6.99 -8.99
CA LEU A 73 -9.02 -6.77 -10.16
C LEU A 73 -8.24 -8.03 -10.59
N LEU A 74 -7.83 -8.85 -9.63
CA LEU A 74 -7.14 -10.14 -9.87
C LEU A 74 -8.11 -11.29 -10.13
N ASN A 75 -9.42 -11.02 -10.14
CA ASN A 75 -10.48 -12.02 -10.30
C ASN A 75 -10.38 -13.18 -9.28
N ILE A 76 -10.05 -12.85 -8.03
CA ILE A 76 -9.92 -13.80 -6.92
C ILE A 76 -11.24 -13.87 -6.15
N ASN A 77 -11.73 -15.09 -5.96
CA ASN A 77 -12.88 -15.35 -5.10
C ASN A 77 -12.45 -15.32 -3.62
N VAL A 78 -12.86 -14.29 -2.88
CA VAL A 78 -12.54 -14.13 -1.45
C VAL A 78 -13.23 -15.17 -0.55
N TYR A 79 -14.22 -15.89 -1.06
CA TYR A 79 -14.89 -16.98 -0.33
C TYR A 79 -14.19 -18.33 -0.52
N GLU A 80 -13.31 -18.45 -1.52
CA GLU A 80 -12.58 -19.67 -1.85
C GLU A 80 -11.07 -19.43 -1.70
N LEU A 81 -10.67 -19.03 -0.50
CA LEU A 81 -9.27 -18.75 -0.22
C LEU A 81 -8.54 -20.01 0.26
N PRO A 82 -7.28 -20.18 -0.14
CA PRO A 82 -6.46 -21.26 0.37
C PRO A 82 -6.26 -21.15 1.88
N HIS A 83 -6.20 -22.29 2.57
CA HIS A 83 -5.86 -22.32 3.99
C HIS A 83 -4.54 -21.61 4.27
N LYS A 84 -4.48 -20.92 5.41
CA LYS A 84 -3.27 -20.27 5.88
C LYS A 84 -2.13 -21.30 5.92
N PRO A 85 -0.95 -20.97 5.36
CA PRO A 85 0.18 -21.89 5.38
C PRO A 85 0.55 -22.26 6.81
N GLY A 86 0.70 -23.56 7.06
CA GLY A 86 1.24 -24.08 8.31
C GLY A 86 2.76 -23.97 8.35
N ARG A 87 3.36 -24.13 9.53
CA ARG A 87 4.83 -24.06 9.69
C ARG A 87 5.54 -25.25 9.05
N ASP A 88 4.81 -26.32 8.76
CA ASP A 88 5.22 -27.54 8.09
C ASP A 88 5.63 -27.30 6.62
N VAL A 89 5.19 -26.21 6.00
CA VAL A 89 5.58 -25.79 4.64
C VAL A 89 7.09 -25.52 4.54
N ARG A 90 7.72 -25.15 5.66
CA ARG A 90 9.16 -24.87 5.75
C ARG A 90 10.02 -26.14 5.65
N LYS A 91 9.47 -27.28 6.06
CA LYS A 91 10.23 -28.53 6.12
C LYS A 91 10.54 -28.99 4.70
N ASN A 92 11.82 -29.23 4.42
CA ASN A 92 12.34 -29.78 3.16
C ASN A 92 12.16 -28.89 1.92
N HIS A 93 11.90 -27.59 2.07
CA HIS A 93 11.84 -26.69 0.92
C HIS A 93 13.25 -26.27 0.49
N LYS A 94 13.64 -26.60 -0.76
CA LYS A 94 14.97 -26.31 -1.33
C LYS A 94 15.39 -24.84 -1.20
N ASP A 95 14.44 -23.93 -1.40
CA ASP A 95 14.67 -22.47 -1.39
C ASP A 95 14.52 -21.83 0.00
N TYR A 96 14.23 -22.60 1.07
CA TYR A 96 13.94 -22.05 2.40
C TYR A 96 15.02 -21.08 2.90
N ASN A 97 16.27 -21.53 2.88
CA ASN A 97 17.40 -20.74 3.39
C ASN A 97 17.57 -19.43 2.60
N GLN A 98 17.37 -19.48 1.28
CA GLN A 98 17.47 -18.31 0.42
C GLN A 98 16.38 -17.29 0.74
N VAL A 99 15.12 -17.73 0.86
CA VAL A 99 13.99 -16.87 1.20
C VAL A 99 14.18 -16.21 2.56
N VAL A 100 14.63 -16.95 3.57
CA VAL A 100 14.90 -16.41 4.91
C VAL A 100 15.95 -15.31 4.88
N LEU A 101 17.06 -15.52 4.16
CA LEU A 101 18.13 -14.53 4.04
C LEU A 101 17.65 -13.27 3.32
N ASP A 102 16.84 -13.41 2.29
CA ASP A 102 16.30 -12.32 1.51
C ASP A 102 15.28 -11.48 2.29
N VAL A 103 14.36 -12.13 3.00
CA VAL A 103 13.37 -11.46 3.86
C VAL A 103 14.05 -10.72 5.01
N ARG A 104 15.11 -11.29 5.60
CA ARG A 104 15.92 -10.61 6.63
C ARG A 104 16.65 -9.39 6.09
N ARG A 105 17.07 -9.37 4.82
CA ARG A 105 17.74 -8.21 4.19
C ARG A 105 16.76 -7.09 3.84
N SER A 106 15.46 -7.39 3.75
CA SER A 106 14.40 -6.46 3.36
C SER A 106 13.91 -5.52 4.46
N MET A 107 14.63 -5.41 5.59
CA MET A 107 14.22 -4.62 6.76
C MET A 107 13.91 -3.14 6.48
N LYS A 108 14.49 -2.55 5.43
CA LYS A 108 14.26 -1.14 5.07
C LYS A 108 12.84 -0.84 4.58
N ARG A 109 12.04 -1.86 4.24
CA ARG A 109 10.66 -1.70 3.78
C ARG A 109 9.64 -1.56 4.92
N PHE A 110 10.02 -1.91 6.14
CA PHE A 110 9.14 -1.78 7.30
C PHE A 110 9.14 -0.32 7.81
N PRO A 111 8.00 0.17 8.36
CA PRO A 111 7.92 1.48 8.98
C PRO A 111 8.97 1.64 10.09
N LYS A 112 9.65 2.80 10.11
CA LYS A 112 10.78 3.08 11.04
C LYS A 112 10.40 3.01 12.54
N GLY A 113 9.11 3.04 12.87
CA GLY A 113 8.61 2.93 14.25
C GLY A 113 8.02 1.57 14.63
N MET A 114 8.01 0.58 13.73
CA MET A 114 7.41 -0.73 14.02
C MET A 114 8.26 -1.52 15.03
N PRO A 115 7.66 -2.07 16.11
CA PRO A 115 8.34 -2.95 17.06
C PRO A 115 9.03 -4.13 16.38
N ALA A 116 10.20 -4.54 16.89
CA ALA A 116 10.96 -5.66 16.34
C ALA A 116 10.18 -7.00 16.41
N THR A 117 9.33 -7.16 17.43
CA THR A 117 8.47 -8.34 17.61
C THR A 117 7.42 -8.44 16.51
N GLU A 118 6.67 -7.37 16.25
CA GLU A 118 5.67 -7.30 15.20
C GLU A 118 6.30 -7.51 13.81
N ARG A 119 7.46 -6.88 13.59
CA ARG A 119 8.24 -7.08 12.36
C ARG A 119 8.64 -8.54 12.18
N GLY A 120 9.12 -9.20 13.23
CA GLY A 120 9.46 -10.62 13.20
C GLY A 120 8.27 -11.47 12.77
N VAL A 121 7.08 -11.20 13.31
CA VAL A 121 5.85 -11.92 12.92
C VAL A 121 5.53 -11.73 11.44
N LEU A 122 5.62 -10.50 10.92
CA LEU A 122 5.37 -10.23 9.50
C LEU A 122 6.41 -10.90 8.58
N GLN A 123 7.68 -10.93 8.99
CA GLN A 123 8.72 -11.63 8.24
C GLN A 123 8.46 -13.14 8.17
N GLU A 124 8.07 -13.75 9.29
CA GLU A 124 7.73 -15.17 9.35
C GLU A 124 6.52 -15.49 8.46
N GLN A 125 5.49 -14.63 8.48
CA GLN A 125 4.32 -14.77 7.60
C GLN A 125 4.70 -14.63 6.12
N LEU A 126 5.58 -13.69 5.77
CA LEU A 126 6.06 -13.51 4.40
C LEU A 126 6.81 -14.74 3.90
N ILE A 127 7.68 -15.33 4.75
CA ILE A 127 8.40 -16.57 4.43
C ILE A 127 7.39 -17.70 4.17
N ASP A 128 6.39 -17.86 5.05
CA ASP A 128 5.38 -18.91 4.92
C ASP A 128 4.56 -18.78 3.63
N ILE A 129 4.17 -17.56 3.26
CA ILE A 129 3.42 -17.28 2.02
C ILE A 129 4.26 -17.64 0.78
N ILE A 130 5.52 -17.16 0.71
CA ILE A 130 6.39 -17.40 -0.44
C ILE A 130 6.60 -18.90 -0.65
N LEU A 131 6.90 -19.64 0.43
CA LEU A 131 7.16 -21.07 0.34
C LEU A 131 5.90 -21.87 0.00
N GLU A 132 4.74 -21.44 0.48
CA GLU A 132 3.47 -22.09 0.14
C GLU A 132 3.13 -21.94 -1.34
N VAL A 133 3.37 -20.75 -1.91
CA VAL A 133 3.19 -20.52 -3.34
C VAL A 133 4.13 -21.41 -4.16
N LEU A 134 5.40 -21.51 -3.78
CA LEU A 134 6.38 -22.35 -4.47
C LEU A 134 6.07 -23.84 -4.32
N LYS A 135 5.61 -24.28 -3.15
CA LYS A 135 5.22 -25.68 -2.89
C LYS A 135 4.01 -26.11 -3.72
N ARG A 136 3.02 -25.24 -3.88
CA ARG A 136 1.82 -25.49 -4.70
C ARG A 136 2.10 -25.45 -6.19
N ASN A 137 3.15 -24.73 -6.59
CA ASN A 137 3.52 -24.54 -7.98
C ASN A 137 4.97 -25.03 -8.20
N PRO A 138 5.20 -26.35 -8.24
CA PRO A 138 6.55 -26.93 -8.33
C PRO A 138 7.30 -26.54 -9.62
N GLN A 139 6.59 -26.04 -10.63
CA GLN A 139 7.15 -25.47 -11.86
C GLN A 139 7.78 -24.08 -11.68
N LEU A 140 7.49 -23.39 -10.57
CA LEU A 140 8.06 -22.08 -10.26
C LEU A 140 9.37 -22.22 -9.50
N HIS A 141 10.30 -21.34 -9.82
CA HIS A 141 11.59 -21.24 -9.14
C HIS A 141 11.68 -19.90 -8.44
N TYR A 142 12.19 -19.90 -7.21
CA TYR A 142 12.43 -18.67 -6.48
C TYR A 142 13.53 -17.86 -7.18
N TYR A 143 13.29 -16.55 -7.32
CA TYR A 143 14.30 -15.61 -7.79
C TYR A 143 14.50 -14.48 -6.76
N GLN A 144 15.73 -13.99 -6.66
CA GLN A 144 16.06 -12.90 -5.74
C GLN A 144 15.33 -11.61 -6.16
N GLY A 145 14.52 -11.08 -5.25
CA GLY A 145 13.64 -9.92 -5.48
C GLY A 145 12.15 -10.25 -5.47
N TYR A 146 11.76 -11.53 -5.58
CA TYR A 146 10.35 -11.92 -5.45
C TYR A 146 9.75 -11.52 -4.09
N HIS A 147 10.56 -11.56 -3.03
CA HIS A 147 10.16 -11.13 -1.70
C HIS A 147 9.79 -9.65 -1.62
N ASP A 148 10.37 -8.78 -2.45
CA ASP A 148 10.04 -7.35 -2.52
C ASP A 148 8.64 -7.12 -3.11
N VAL A 149 8.25 -7.95 -4.08
CA VAL A 149 6.89 -7.93 -4.64
C VAL A 149 5.90 -8.45 -3.60
N ALA A 150 6.21 -9.59 -2.99
CA ALA A 150 5.34 -10.22 -2.00
C ALA A 150 5.13 -9.33 -0.77
N VAL A 151 6.18 -8.70 -0.23
CA VAL A 151 6.04 -7.79 0.92
C VAL A 151 5.18 -6.58 0.55
N SER A 152 5.31 -6.05 -0.67
CA SER A 152 4.53 -4.90 -1.13
C SER A 152 3.04 -5.20 -1.24
N CYS A 153 2.66 -6.48 -1.39
CA CYS A 153 1.27 -6.92 -1.36
C CYS A 153 0.72 -7.19 0.06
N CYS A 154 1.58 -7.31 1.06
CA CYS A 154 1.18 -7.53 2.46
C CYS A 154 0.80 -6.23 3.19
N TRP A 155 1.05 -5.06 2.60
CA TRP A 155 0.70 -3.74 3.14
C TRP A 155 -0.56 -3.18 2.49
#